data_AF-A0A329RLC6-F1
#
_entry.id   AF-A0A329RLC6-F1
#
_cell.length_a   1.000
_cell.length_b   1.000
_cell.length_c   1.000
_cell.angle_alpha   90.00
_cell.angle_beta   90.00
_cell.angle_gamma   90.00
#
_symmetry.space_group_name_H-M   'P 1'
#
loop_
_entity.id
_entity.type
_entity.pdbx_description
1 polymer ?
#
loop_
_entity_poly.entity_id
_entity_poly.type
_entity_poly.pdbx_seq_one_letter_code
_entity_poly.pdbx_strand_id
1 'polypeptide(L)'
;MSTLSANARKQKEEDIERLVKCRLRSEIEARKAVESTMKRAVQEARELKKELVLLRQEKEELRLAARKNVVSAAGSGGKEATRGGSAGVNRDNQTGKQGSNKTVELKLRQQIQHLTVRNTDLETNTNELQQQVSDLEAQKAVEVTQLTADLEEKDREITSLRAELKKTKIAVDETKRKCQKMLKEKREEAQRALQENEQLARCTKTLQSQLALLPQLKKQLEHAKEKRADVVEVWQKKLEQRDEAFLREEEVSKQKLAESAAQIDELRDEKDQLQTRLVELERKLCNMNTNHQTELRHEAQRLVLLESTSKELQEKLLEAETATREAEQAEVVARETREQETRLRQLAEDAADAVEVRAEKAERDLEQAQRQLNRLEEVLKARGVTLDYLLKQQTPISVASRASLTARIQTTSSTLKKSHSTRTRGSIANKAVPKLQRSTRINNNEDDRDR
;
A
#
# COMPACT_ATOMS: atom_id res chain seq x y z
N MET A 1 -38.68 -6.99 -31.79
CA MET A 1 -39.45 -6.47 -30.64
C MET A 1 -38.71 -5.29 -30.04
N SER A 2 -39.09 -4.05 -30.36
CA SER A 2 -38.31 -2.86 -29.95
C SER A 2 -38.61 -2.47 -28.50
N THR A 3 -37.69 -2.78 -27.59
CA THR A 3 -37.81 -2.43 -26.17
C THR A 3 -37.63 -0.93 -25.96
N LEU A 4 -38.74 -0.19 -25.83
CA LEU A 4 -38.70 1.21 -25.42
C LEU A 4 -37.92 1.37 -24.11
N SER A 5 -36.97 2.30 -24.11
CA SER A 5 -36.16 2.71 -22.95
C SER A 5 -37.05 3.08 -21.76
N ALA A 6 -36.58 2.85 -20.53
CA ALA A 6 -37.34 3.11 -19.30
C ALA A 6 -37.89 4.54 -19.24
N ASN A 7 -37.10 5.54 -19.65
CA ASN A 7 -37.53 6.94 -19.70
C ASN A 7 -38.73 7.16 -20.64
N ALA A 8 -38.76 6.45 -21.79
CA ALA A 8 -39.86 6.51 -22.75
C ALA A 8 -41.10 5.71 -22.31
N ARG A 9 -41.00 4.87 -21.27
CA ARG A 9 -42.16 4.24 -20.60
C ARG A 9 -42.74 5.19 -19.55
N LYS A 10 -41.89 5.71 -18.66
CA LYS A 10 -42.25 6.69 -17.63
C LYS A 10 -42.91 7.94 -18.23
N GLN A 11 -42.38 8.47 -19.34
CA GLN A 11 -43.00 9.58 -20.06
C GLN A 11 -44.44 9.25 -20.51
N LYS A 12 -44.67 8.06 -21.08
CA LYS A 12 -46.01 7.61 -21.50
C LYS A 12 -46.94 7.40 -20.33
N GLU A 13 -46.46 6.90 -19.20
CA GLU A 13 -47.23 6.76 -17.96
C GLU A 13 -47.66 8.14 -17.43
N GLU A 14 -46.76 9.14 -17.43
CA GLU A 14 -47.06 10.52 -17.06
C GLU A 14 -48.00 11.24 -18.05
N ASP A 15 -47.91 10.94 -19.36
CA ASP A 15 -48.84 11.44 -20.38
C ASP A 15 -50.24 10.83 -20.22
N ILE A 16 -50.33 9.51 -19.96
CA ILE A 16 -51.60 8.81 -19.68
C ILE A 16 -52.23 9.34 -18.40
N GLU A 17 -51.46 9.53 -17.33
CA GLU A 17 -51.97 10.04 -16.06
C GLU A 17 -52.49 11.50 -16.21
N ARG A 18 -51.79 12.34 -16.99
CA ARG A 18 -52.26 13.68 -17.37
C ARG A 18 -53.57 13.62 -18.17
N LEU A 19 -53.69 12.71 -19.14
CA LEU A 19 -54.91 12.53 -19.95
C LEU A 19 -56.11 12.10 -19.09
N VAL A 20 -55.92 11.13 -18.19
CA VAL A 20 -56.95 10.67 -17.24
C VAL A 20 -57.38 11.80 -16.29
N LYS A 21 -56.43 12.56 -15.73
CA LYS A 21 -56.72 13.73 -14.88
C LYS A 21 -57.50 14.81 -15.63
N CYS A 22 -57.21 15.06 -16.91
CA CYS A 22 -57.98 16.00 -17.74
C CYS A 22 -59.40 15.48 -18.03
N ARG A 23 -59.56 14.21 -18.42
CA ARG A 23 -60.87 13.60 -18.68
C ARG A 23 -61.76 13.64 -17.43
N LEU A 24 -61.21 13.29 -16.26
CA LEU A 24 -61.95 13.29 -15.00
C LEU A 24 -62.40 14.71 -14.58
N ARG A 25 -61.56 15.74 -14.79
CA ARG A 25 -61.96 17.15 -14.56
C ARG A 25 -63.13 17.56 -15.45
N SER A 26 -63.01 17.32 -16.76
CA SER A 26 -64.06 17.63 -17.73
C SER A 26 -65.37 16.89 -17.43
N GLU A 27 -65.31 15.63 -17.00
CA GLU A 27 -66.49 14.87 -16.60
C GLU A 27 -67.14 15.42 -15.32
N ILE A 28 -66.35 15.83 -14.32
CA ILE A 28 -66.85 16.48 -13.10
C ILE A 28 -67.49 17.84 -13.42
N GLU A 29 -66.92 18.61 -14.34
CA GLU A 29 -67.47 19.89 -14.79
C GLU A 29 -68.78 19.70 -15.57
N ALA A 30 -68.85 18.72 -16.47
CA ALA A 30 -70.08 18.36 -17.17
C ALA A 30 -71.19 17.90 -16.19
N ARG A 31 -70.85 17.05 -15.21
CA ARG A 31 -71.78 16.62 -14.15
C ARG A 31 -72.29 17.81 -13.33
N LYS A 32 -71.42 18.75 -12.94
CA LYS A 32 -71.81 19.99 -12.24
C LYS A 32 -72.70 20.91 -13.09
N ALA A 33 -72.46 20.99 -14.39
CA ALA A 33 -73.31 21.76 -15.30
C ALA A 33 -74.73 21.15 -15.38
N VAL A 34 -74.84 19.83 -15.53
CA VAL A 34 -76.11 19.09 -15.52
C VAL A 34 -76.83 19.19 -14.16
N GLU A 35 -76.10 19.09 -13.05
CA GLU A 35 -76.67 19.26 -11.71
C GLU A 35 -77.20 20.68 -11.49
N SER A 36 -76.50 21.69 -12.02
CA SER A 36 -76.90 23.10 -11.95
C SER A 36 -78.15 23.40 -12.79
N THR A 37 -78.23 22.89 -14.02
CA THR A 37 -79.43 23.03 -14.86
C THR A 37 -80.62 22.26 -14.30
N MET A 38 -80.41 21.04 -13.78
CA MET A 38 -81.45 20.28 -13.09
C MET A 38 -81.96 21.01 -11.83
N LYS A 39 -81.07 21.58 -11.01
CA LYS A 39 -81.46 22.39 -9.85
C LYS A 39 -82.27 23.62 -10.24
N ARG A 40 -81.93 24.28 -11.35
CA ARG A 40 -82.72 25.39 -11.89
C ARG A 40 -84.11 24.93 -12.35
N ALA A 41 -84.19 23.89 -13.18
CA ALA A 41 -85.45 23.35 -13.67
C ALA A 41 -86.38 22.86 -12.54
N VAL A 42 -85.82 22.28 -11.46
CA VAL A 42 -86.58 21.90 -10.26
C VAL A 42 -87.09 23.13 -9.49
N GLN A 43 -86.36 24.25 -9.49
CA GLN A 43 -86.82 25.50 -8.87
C GLN A 43 -87.90 26.19 -9.73
N GLU A 44 -87.70 26.29 -11.04
CA GLU A 44 -88.68 26.78 -12.01
C GLU A 44 -89.99 25.97 -11.92
N ALA A 45 -89.91 24.63 -11.88
CA ALA A 45 -91.08 23.76 -11.69
C ALA A 45 -91.77 23.94 -10.32
N ARG A 46 -91.04 24.35 -9.26
CA ARG A 46 -91.63 24.71 -7.96
C ARG A 46 -92.30 26.07 -7.98
N GLU A 47 -91.81 27.01 -8.78
CA GLU A 47 -92.37 28.35 -8.94
C GLU A 47 -93.63 28.30 -9.82
N LEU A 48 -93.58 27.64 -10.98
CA LEU A 48 -94.75 27.29 -11.79
C LEU A 48 -95.81 26.54 -10.96
N LYS A 49 -95.42 25.64 -10.04
CA LYS A 49 -96.37 24.98 -9.14
C LYS A 49 -97.04 25.94 -8.15
N LYS A 50 -96.38 27.00 -7.68
CA LYS A 50 -97.00 28.05 -6.84
C LYS A 50 -97.98 28.88 -7.67
N GLU A 51 -97.56 29.32 -8.85
CA GLU A 51 -98.41 30.07 -9.79
C GLU A 51 -99.66 29.29 -10.17
N LEU A 52 -99.54 28.00 -10.46
CA LEU A 52 -100.68 27.11 -10.76
C LEU A 52 -101.60 26.91 -9.54
N VAL A 53 -101.09 27.03 -8.30
CA VAL A 53 -101.93 27.07 -7.08
C VAL A 53 -102.65 28.42 -6.95
N LEU A 54 -101.96 29.55 -7.15
CA LEU A 54 -102.57 30.88 -7.14
C LEU A 54 -103.66 31.00 -8.21
N LEU A 55 -103.38 30.61 -9.47
CA LEU A 55 -104.36 30.58 -10.56
C LEU A 55 -105.54 29.62 -10.31
N ARG A 56 -105.39 28.63 -9.41
CA ARG A 56 -106.52 27.80 -8.94
C ARG A 56 -107.33 28.52 -7.87
N GLN A 57 -106.67 29.19 -6.92
CA GLN A 57 -107.33 30.00 -5.89
C GLN A 57 -108.11 31.16 -6.54
N GLU A 58 -107.48 31.94 -7.41
CA GLU A 58 -108.12 32.99 -8.22
C GLU A 58 -109.31 32.45 -9.04
N LYS A 59 -109.19 31.25 -9.63
CA LYS A 59 -110.28 30.61 -10.38
C LYS A 59 -111.43 30.12 -9.48
N GLU A 60 -111.15 29.77 -8.22
CA GLU A 60 -112.16 29.42 -7.22
C GLU A 60 -112.81 30.67 -6.63
N GLU A 61 -112.05 31.73 -6.35
CA GLU A 61 -112.53 33.06 -5.96
C GLU A 61 -113.40 33.67 -7.06
N LEU A 62 -112.99 33.62 -8.33
CA LEU A 62 -113.80 34.05 -9.47
C LEU A 62 -115.06 33.18 -9.64
N ARG A 63 -115.04 31.89 -9.28
CA ARG A 63 -116.25 31.04 -9.24
C ARG A 63 -117.16 31.39 -8.08
N LEU A 64 -116.61 31.75 -6.91
CA LEU A 64 -117.38 32.23 -5.76
C LEU A 64 -117.99 33.61 -6.04
N ALA A 65 -117.23 34.53 -6.65
CA ALA A 65 -117.69 35.82 -7.11
C ALA A 65 -118.75 35.70 -8.22
N ALA A 66 -118.57 34.80 -9.19
CA ALA A 66 -119.59 34.52 -10.20
C ALA A 66 -120.87 33.95 -9.58
N ARG A 67 -120.77 33.01 -8.62
CA ARG A 67 -121.94 32.50 -7.87
C ARG A 67 -122.62 33.60 -7.06
N LYS A 68 -121.85 34.45 -6.38
CA LYS A 68 -122.35 35.59 -5.60
C LYS A 68 -123.04 36.62 -6.50
N ASN A 69 -122.45 36.94 -7.65
CA ASN A 69 -123.03 37.84 -8.64
C ASN A 69 -124.28 37.24 -9.32
N VAL A 70 -124.36 35.92 -9.53
CA VAL A 70 -125.59 35.27 -10.01
C VAL A 70 -126.71 35.34 -8.96
N VAL A 71 -126.38 35.30 -7.67
CA VAL A 71 -127.35 35.54 -6.58
C VAL A 71 -127.74 37.03 -6.47
N SER A 72 -126.81 37.96 -6.69
CA SER A 72 -127.08 39.41 -6.61
C SER A 72 -127.69 40.01 -7.89
N ALA A 73 -127.50 39.40 -9.06
CA ALA A 73 -128.06 39.83 -10.34
C ALA A 73 -129.44 39.21 -10.66
N ALA A 74 -130.01 38.47 -9.71
CA ALA A 74 -131.37 37.92 -9.82
C ALA A 74 -132.48 38.96 -9.62
N GLY A 75 -132.16 40.24 -9.37
CA GLY A 75 -133.18 41.27 -9.14
C GLY A 75 -132.69 42.72 -9.13
N SER A 76 -132.47 43.32 -10.31
CA SER A 76 -132.79 44.74 -10.55
C SER A 76 -132.81 45.03 -12.07
N GLY A 77 -133.91 45.56 -12.57
CA GLY A 77 -134.11 45.77 -14.02
C GLY A 77 -135.16 46.83 -14.35
N GLY A 78 -134.78 48.10 -14.24
CA GLY A 78 -135.40 49.25 -14.94
C GLY A 78 -136.67 49.87 -14.34
N LYS A 79 -136.66 51.21 -14.24
CA LYS A 79 -137.67 52.13 -14.84
C LYS A 79 -137.31 53.61 -14.67
N GLU A 80 -137.95 54.48 -15.46
CA GLU A 80 -137.70 55.93 -15.58
C GLU A 80 -138.66 56.80 -14.72
N ALA A 81 -138.41 58.12 -14.60
CA ALA A 81 -139.43 59.21 -14.65
C ALA A 81 -138.83 60.64 -14.41
N THR A 82 -139.63 61.70 -14.66
CA THR A 82 -139.20 63.13 -14.78
C THR A 82 -140.30 64.13 -14.28
N ARG A 83 -139.93 65.41 -14.02
CA ARG A 83 -140.77 66.62 -13.64
C ARG A 83 -140.94 66.87 -12.12
N GLY A 84 -141.24 68.07 -11.59
CA GLY A 84 -141.15 69.47 -12.12
C GLY A 84 -142.43 70.33 -12.16
N GLY A 85 -142.51 71.46 -11.42
CA GLY A 85 -143.30 72.67 -11.81
C GLY A 85 -144.33 73.36 -10.86
N SER A 86 -143.90 74.47 -10.21
CA SER A 86 -144.53 75.78 -9.83
C SER A 86 -146.05 76.15 -9.82
N ALA A 87 -146.36 77.16 -8.97
CA ALA A 87 -147.25 78.35 -9.16
C ALA A 87 -148.72 78.43 -8.63
N GLY A 88 -149.13 79.66 -8.23
CA GLY A 88 -150.49 80.12 -7.84
C GLY A 88 -150.53 81.61 -7.42
N VAL A 89 -151.67 82.32 -7.51
CA VAL A 89 -151.82 83.81 -7.28
C VAL A 89 -153.31 84.26 -7.17
N ASN A 90 -153.60 85.58 -7.00
CA ASN A 90 -154.91 86.32 -7.13
C ASN A 90 -155.93 86.19 -5.94
N ARG A 91 -157.00 87.01 -5.68
CA ARG A 91 -157.54 88.36 -6.12
C ARG A 91 -158.80 88.78 -5.27
N ASP A 92 -159.51 89.94 -5.36
CA ASP A 92 -159.32 91.36 -5.81
C ASP A 92 -160.50 92.25 -5.29
N ASN A 93 -160.36 93.59 -5.18
CA ASN A 93 -161.43 94.64 -5.21
C ASN A 93 -162.62 94.55 -4.16
N GLN A 94 -163.56 95.50 -3.93
CA GLN A 94 -163.75 96.98 -4.03
C GLN A 94 -164.94 97.37 -3.08
N THR A 95 -165.58 98.55 -2.99
CA THR A 95 -165.60 99.83 -3.75
C THR A 95 -165.59 101.05 -2.77
N GLY A 96 -166.60 101.94 -2.76
CA GLY A 96 -166.71 103.06 -1.79
C GLY A 96 -168.05 103.82 -1.83
N LYS A 97 -168.21 104.82 -0.94
CA LYS A 97 -169.17 105.95 -1.03
C LYS A 97 -168.77 107.06 -0.04
N GLN A 98 -169.15 108.31 -0.33
CA GLN A 98 -168.77 109.51 0.45
C GLN A 98 -169.53 109.57 1.79
N GLY A 99 -168.90 110.09 2.85
CA GLY A 99 -169.64 110.32 4.11
C GLY A 99 -168.88 110.49 5.43
N SER A 100 -167.53 110.48 5.48
CA SER A 100 -166.78 110.88 6.71
C SER A 100 -165.27 110.98 6.50
N ASN A 101 -164.78 112.09 5.92
CA ASN A 101 -163.34 112.27 5.66
C ASN A 101 -162.49 112.08 6.93
N LYS A 102 -162.90 112.62 8.09
CA LYS A 102 -162.19 112.43 9.37
C LYS A 102 -162.08 110.96 9.82
N THR A 103 -163.09 110.13 9.57
CA THR A 103 -163.09 108.72 9.99
C THR A 103 -162.27 107.85 9.04
N VAL A 104 -162.32 108.13 7.74
CA VAL A 104 -161.44 107.50 6.74
C VAL A 104 -159.98 107.91 6.98
N GLU A 105 -159.73 109.19 7.26
CA GLU A 105 -158.41 109.73 7.57
C GLU A 105 -157.84 109.14 8.87
N LEU A 106 -158.64 108.97 9.92
CA LEU A 106 -158.21 108.29 11.15
C LEU A 106 -157.84 106.83 10.90
N LYS A 107 -158.63 106.09 10.09
CA LYS A 107 -158.28 104.72 9.68
C LYS A 107 -157.01 104.69 8.84
N LEU A 108 -156.83 105.64 7.91
CA LEU A 108 -155.59 105.78 7.14
C LEU A 108 -154.39 106.08 8.05
N ARG A 109 -154.52 106.99 9.01
CA ARG A 109 -153.46 107.32 9.99
C ARG A 109 -153.08 106.10 10.85
N GLN A 110 -154.06 105.32 11.32
CA GLN A 110 -153.81 104.07 12.05
C GLN A 110 -153.15 103.02 11.16
N GLN A 111 -153.58 102.87 9.91
CA GLN A 111 -153.02 101.92 8.96
C GLN A 111 -151.59 102.32 8.53
N ILE A 112 -151.32 103.61 8.37
CA ILE A 112 -149.97 104.17 8.17
C ILE A 112 -149.11 103.89 9.40
N GLN A 113 -149.57 104.19 10.62
CA GLN A 113 -148.81 103.87 11.85
C GLN A 113 -148.48 102.37 11.96
N HIS A 114 -149.43 101.48 11.68
CA HIS A 114 -149.18 100.04 11.66
C HIS A 114 -148.18 99.63 10.56
N LEU A 115 -148.24 100.26 9.38
CA LEU A 115 -147.27 99.99 8.31
C LEU A 115 -145.88 100.57 8.64
N THR A 116 -145.79 101.71 9.33
CA THR A 116 -144.54 102.28 9.82
C THR A 116 -143.91 101.36 10.88
N VAL A 117 -144.66 100.93 11.89
CA VAL A 117 -144.18 99.97 12.90
C VAL A 117 -143.72 98.67 12.23
N ARG A 118 -144.54 98.11 11.33
CA ARG A 118 -144.17 96.90 10.59
C ARG A 118 -142.94 97.09 9.69
N ASN A 119 -142.72 98.28 9.13
CA ASN A 119 -141.49 98.57 8.39
C ASN A 119 -140.29 98.65 9.33
N THR A 120 -140.39 99.33 10.48
CA THR A 120 -139.29 99.35 11.46
C THR A 120 -138.99 97.96 12.02
N ASP A 121 -140.00 97.12 12.22
CA ASP A 121 -139.83 95.71 12.60
C ASP A 121 -139.15 94.89 11.50
N LEU A 122 -139.47 95.15 10.22
CA LEU A 122 -138.81 94.50 9.08
C LEU A 122 -137.37 95.00 8.88
N GLU A 123 -137.11 96.28 9.14
CA GLU A 123 -135.78 96.88 9.10
C GLU A 123 -134.88 96.33 10.22
N THR A 124 -135.38 96.19 11.45
CA THR A 124 -134.61 95.54 12.54
C THR A 124 -134.36 94.06 12.24
N ASN A 125 -135.38 93.28 11.84
CA ASN A 125 -135.19 91.89 11.44
C ASN A 125 -134.19 91.74 10.27
N THR A 126 -134.19 92.67 9.30
CA THR A 126 -133.23 92.66 8.18
C THR A 126 -131.81 92.96 8.67
N ASN A 127 -131.64 93.93 9.56
CA ASN A 127 -130.34 94.25 10.15
C ASN A 127 -129.81 93.11 11.05
N GLU A 128 -130.68 92.46 11.82
CA GLU A 128 -130.32 91.29 12.64
C GLU A 128 -129.90 90.09 11.77
N LEU A 129 -130.61 89.81 10.67
CA LEU A 129 -130.22 88.79 9.70
C LEU A 129 -128.91 89.16 8.98
N GLN A 130 -128.72 90.43 8.62
CA GLN A 130 -127.48 90.91 8.00
C GLN A 130 -126.28 90.75 8.95
N GLN A 131 -126.47 91.00 10.26
CA GLN A 131 -125.45 90.76 11.29
C GLN A 131 -125.18 89.25 11.45
N GLN A 132 -126.22 88.40 11.57
CA GLN A 132 -126.06 86.94 11.68
C GLN A 132 -125.32 86.34 10.47
N VAL A 133 -125.61 86.81 9.25
CA VAL A 133 -124.85 86.41 8.05
C VAL A 133 -123.39 86.85 8.15
N SER A 134 -123.13 88.09 8.57
CA SER A 134 -121.77 88.62 8.74
C SER A 134 -120.96 87.85 9.79
N ASP A 135 -121.59 87.49 10.92
CA ASP A 135 -120.99 86.72 12.01
C ASP A 135 -120.68 85.27 11.57
N LEU A 136 -121.59 84.65 10.81
CA LEU A 136 -121.39 83.31 10.23
C LEU A 136 -120.32 83.30 9.14
N GLU A 137 -120.26 84.34 8.29
CA GLU A 137 -119.19 84.51 7.30
C GLU A 137 -117.82 84.71 7.97
N ALA A 138 -117.76 85.48 9.06
CA ALA A 138 -116.55 85.66 9.86
C ALA A 138 -116.11 84.35 10.54
N GLN A 139 -117.03 83.61 11.19
CA GLN A 139 -116.74 82.31 11.79
C GLN A 139 -116.24 81.30 10.75
N LYS A 140 -116.90 81.22 9.59
CA LYS A 140 -116.52 80.34 8.49
C LYS A 140 -115.18 80.73 7.87
N ALA A 141 -114.84 82.02 7.78
CA ALA A 141 -113.53 82.47 7.34
C ALA A 141 -112.41 82.02 8.30
N VAL A 142 -112.65 82.13 9.62
CA VAL A 142 -111.73 81.59 10.63
C VAL A 142 -111.59 80.07 10.51
N GLU A 143 -112.70 79.32 10.40
CA GLU A 143 -112.67 77.86 10.22
C GLU A 143 -111.89 77.45 8.96
N VAL A 144 -112.14 78.11 7.82
CA VAL A 144 -111.42 77.86 6.56
C VAL A 144 -109.93 78.17 6.68
N THR A 145 -109.53 79.26 7.35
CA THR A 145 -108.10 79.55 7.57
C THR A 145 -107.43 78.53 8.47
N GLN A 146 -108.10 78.05 9.54
CA GLN A 146 -107.57 77.00 10.40
C GLN A 146 -107.41 75.67 9.64
N LEU A 147 -108.45 75.22 8.94
CA LEU A 147 -108.40 73.99 8.13
C LEU A 147 -107.35 74.07 7.01
N THR A 148 -107.09 75.27 6.46
CA THR A 148 -106.01 75.47 5.48
C THR A 148 -104.64 75.34 6.14
N ALA A 149 -104.42 75.94 7.32
CA ALA A 149 -103.17 75.82 8.06
C ALA A 149 -102.90 74.37 8.50
N ASP A 150 -103.92 73.66 8.98
CA ASP A 150 -103.87 72.24 9.35
C ASP A 150 -103.50 71.37 8.13
N LEU A 151 -104.09 71.62 6.97
CA LEU A 151 -103.75 70.92 5.72
C LEU A 151 -102.29 71.15 5.31
N GLU A 152 -101.80 72.40 5.37
CA GLU A 152 -100.40 72.68 5.07
C GLU A 152 -99.43 72.03 6.08
N GLU A 153 -99.78 71.94 7.36
CA GLU A 153 -99.00 71.19 8.36
C GLU A 153 -98.95 69.70 7.99
N LYS A 154 -100.08 69.10 7.63
CA LYS A 154 -100.14 67.67 7.27
C LYS A 154 -99.39 67.39 5.97
N ASP A 155 -99.36 68.30 4.99
CA ASP A 155 -98.49 68.16 3.82
C ASP A 155 -96.98 68.30 4.17
N ARG A 156 -96.61 69.14 5.14
CA ARG A 156 -95.24 69.22 5.69
C ARG A 156 -94.84 67.92 6.41
N GLU A 157 -95.73 67.33 7.20
CA GLU A 157 -95.53 66.01 7.80
C GLU A 157 -95.37 64.91 6.74
N ILE A 158 -96.28 64.86 5.77
CA ILE A 158 -96.27 63.85 4.69
C ILE A 158 -95.00 63.96 3.85
N THR A 159 -94.52 65.17 3.53
CA THR A 159 -93.27 65.35 2.79
C THR A 159 -92.03 64.97 3.62
N SER A 160 -92.02 65.26 4.93
CA SER A 160 -90.97 64.80 5.85
C SER A 160 -90.91 63.27 5.94
N LEU A 161 -92.04 62.62 6.24
CA LEU A 161 -92.14 61.16 6.32
C LEU A 161 -91.78 60.47 5.00
N ARG A 162 -92.13 61.05 3.84
CA ARG A 162 -91.70 60.58 2.52
C ARG A 162 -90.17 60.71 2.32
N ALA A 163 -89.52 61.70 2.92
CA ALA A 163 -88.07 61.85 2.88
C ALA A 163 -87.36 60.86 3.82
N GLU A 164 -87.89 60.63 5.02
CA GLU A 164 -87.37 59.63 5.96
C GLU A 164 -87.52 58.20 5.44
N LEU A 165 -88.66 57.89 4.81
CA LEU A 165 -88.89 56.61 4.14
C LEU A 165 -87.96 56.38 2.93
N LYS A 166 -87.45 57.45 2.29
CA LYS A 166 -86.37 57.35 1.29
C LYS A 166 -85.00 57.10 1.96
N LYS A 167 -84.65 57.88 3.00
CA LYS A 167 -83.39 57.71 3.75
C LYS A 167 -83.24 56.29 4.34
N THR A 168 -84.28 55.78 4.98
CA THR A 168 -84.30 54.43 5.60
C THR A 168 -84.19 53.32 4.55
N LYS A 169 -84.86 53.43 3.40
CA LYS A 169 -84.71 52.48 2.28
C LYS A 169 -83.26 52.42 1.77
N ILE A 170 -82.61 53.58 1.59
CA ILE A 170 -81.20 53.64 1.18
C ILE A 170 -80.29 52.96 2.22
N ALA A 171 -80.50 53.25 3.51
CA ALA A 171 -79.76 52.61 4.61
C ALA A 171 -79.98 51.08 4.67
N VAL A 172 -81.19 50.59 4.39
CA VAL A 172 -81.50 49.15 4.31
C VAL A 172 -80.79 48.50 3.12
N ASP A 173 -80.81 49.10 1.92
CA ASP A 173 -80.08 48.53 0.79
C ASP A 173 -78.55 48.63 0.94
N GLU A 174 -78.03 49.64 1.65
CA GLU A 174 -76.61 49.71 2.01
C GLU A 174 -76.20 48.66 3.03
N THR A 175 -76.96 48.47 4.11
CA THR A 175 -76.67 47.44 5.12
C THR A 175 -76.79 46.05 4.51
N LYS A 176 -77.80 45.80 3.68
CA LYS A 176 -77.93 44.59 2.85
C LYS A 176 -76.71 44.37 1.95
N ARG A 177 -76.21 45.40 1.25
CA ARG A 177 -74.97 45.34 0.45
C ARG A 177 -73.74 45.03 1.32
N LYS A 178 -73.60 45.67 2.48
CA LYS A 178 -72.50 45.45 3.45
C LYS A 178 -72.52 44.02 3.99
N CYS A 179 -73.69 43.52 4.43
CA CYS A 179 -73.86 42.12 4.88
C CYS A 179 -73.58 41.11 3.76
N GLN A 180 -74.03 41.36 2.52
CA GLN A 180 -73.72 40.49 1.39
C GLN A 180 -72.23 40.46 1.05
N LYS A 181 -71.51 41.58 1.20
CA LYS A 181 -70.05 41.65 1.03
C LYS A 181 -69.34 40.84 2.13
N MET A 182 -69.66 41.08 3.41
CA MET A 182 -69.11 40.32 4.54
C MET A 182 -69.36 38.81 4.41
N LEU A 183 -70.54 38.40 3.91
CA LEU A 183 -70.90 36.99 3.66
C LEU A 183 -70.18 36.36 2.45
N LYS A 184 -69.55 37.14 1.57
CA LYS A 184 -68.62 36.62 0.56
C LYS A 184 -67.23 36.49 1.17
N GLU A 185 -66.72 37.57 1.77
CA GLU A 185 -65.39 37.63 2.39
C GLU A 185 -65.21 36.51 3.43
N LYS A 186 -66.19 36.27 4.30
CA LYS A 186 -66.13 35.18 5.30
C LYS A 186 -66.22 33.78 4.70
N ARG A 187 -66.82 33.60 3.52
CA ARG A 187 -66.77 32.31 2.78
C ARG A 187 -65.41 32.11 2.11
N GLU A 188 -64.84 33.17 1.55
CA GLU A 188 -63.51 33.16 0.93
C GLU A 188 -62.39 32.98 1.97
N GLU A 189 -62.54 33.53 3.18
CA GLU A 189 -61.69 33.24 4.34
C GLU A 189 -61.82 31.77 4.77
N ALA A 190 -63.03 31.27 4.97
CA ALA A 190 -63.25 29.88 5.35
C ALA A 190 -62.71 28.89 4.30
N GLN A 191 -62.83 29.21 3.01
CA GLN A 191 -62.27 28.41 1.93
C GLN A 191 -60.74 28.44 1.91
N ARG A 192 -60.10 29.58 2.17
CA ARG A 192 -58.63 29.67 2.36
C ARG A 192 -58.17 28.85 3.56
N ALA A 193 -58.81 29.01 4.71
CA ALA A 193 -58.50 28.23 5.91
C ALA A 193 -58.67 26.71 5.70
N LEU A 194 -59.65 26.27 4.91
CA LEU A 194 -59.79 24.86 4.52
C LEU A 194 -58.64 24.39 3.61
N GLN A 195 -58.23 25.21 2.62
CA GLN A 195 -57.09 24.89 1.75
C GLN A 195 -55.75 24.86 2.50
N GLU A 196 -55.55 25.75 3.47
CA GLU A 196 -54.39 25.77 4.37
C GLU A 196 -54.38 24.51 5.26
N ASN A 197 -55.51 24.15 5.86
CA ASN A 197 -55.64 22.91 6.63
C ASN A 197 -55.42 21.64 5.77
N GLU A 198 -55.87 21.62 4.52
CA GLU A 198 -55.55 20.53 3.59
C GLU A 198 -54.04 20.44 3.30
N GLN A 199 -53.35 21.57 3.14
CA GLN A 199 -51.89 21.59 2.93
C GLN A 199 -51.16 21.10 4.19
N LEU A 200 -51.53 21.61 5.37
CA LEU A 200 -50.98 21.15 6.65
C LEU A 200 -51.21 19.64 6.86
N ALA A 201 -52.40 19.13 6.56
CA ALA A 201 -52.68 17.69 6.65
C ALA A 201 -51.85 16.84 5.69
N ARG A 202 -51.49 17.36 4.50
CA ARG A 202 -50.56 16.70 3.57
C ARG A 202 -49.13 16.74 4.12
N CYS A 203 -48.67 17.88 4.63
CA CYS A 203 -47.35 18.01 5.27
C CYS A 203 -47.20 17.08 6.48
N THR A 204 -48.20 17.01 7.37
CA THR A 204 -48.22 16.08 8.51
C THR A 204 -48.12 14.62 8.07
N LYS A 205 -48.81 14.20 7.00
CA LYS A 205 -48.67 12.85 6.45
C LYS A 205 -47.27 12.55 5.90
N THR A 206 -46.64 13.52 5.23
CA THR A 206 -45.25 13.40 4.76
C THR A 206 -44.25 13.32 5.90
N LEU A 207 -44.44 14.12 6.97
CA LEU A 207 -43.61 14.04 8.18
C LEU A 207 -43.82 12.70 8.90
N GLN A 208 -45.06 12.20 8.99
CA GLN A 208 -45.35 10.88 9.57
C GLN A 208 -44.70 9.73 8.79
N SER A 209 -44.69 9.77 7.45
CA SER A 209 -44.00 8.74 6.66
C SER A 209 -42.48 8.82 6.77
N GLN A 210 -41.91 10.03 6.86
CA GLN A 210 -40.47 10.21 7.15
C GLN A 210 -40.11 9.71 8.55
N LEU A 211 -40.91 10.02 9.57
CA LEU A 211 -40.73 9.50 10.94
C LEU A 211 -40.82 7.97 11.00
N ALA A 212 -41.71 7.35 10.20
CA ALA A 212 -41.82 5.89 10.10
C ALA A 212 -40.60 5.23 9.44
N LEU A 213 -39.84 5.95 8.61
CA LEU A 213 -38.60 5.46 7.99
C LEU A 213 -37.37 5.58 8.92
N LEU A 214 -37.37 6.50 9.89
CA LEU A 214 -36.24 6.71 10.80
C LEU A 214 -35.79 5.43 11.56
N PRO A 215 -36.69 4.56 12.08
CA PRO A 215 -36.28 3.30 12.72
C PRO A 215 -35.56 2.34 11.76
N GLN A 216 -35.92 2.32 10.48
CA GLN A 216 -35.26 1.49 9.48
C GLN A 216 -33.86 2.04 9.14
N LEU A 217 -33.74 3.36 8.95
CA LEU A 217 -32.46 4.03 8.72
C LEU A 217 -31.51 3.88 9.93
N LYS A 218 -32.04 3.97 11.16
CA LYS A 218 -31.25 3.70 12.38
C LYS A 218 -30.74 2.25 12.42
N LYS A 219 -31.59 1.25 12.13
CA LYS A 219 -31.15 -0.16 12.05
C LYS A 219 -30.08 -0.37 10.98
N GLN A 220 -30.20 0.28 9.82
CA GLN A 220 -29.17 0.23 8.77
C GLN A 220 -27.85 0.88 9.21
N LEU A 221 -27.90 1.98 9.97
CA LEU A 221 -26.72 2.65 10.50
C LEU A 221 -26.00 1.80 11.56
N GLU A 222 -26.72 1.26 12.54
CA GLU A 222 -26.08 0.40 13.56
C GLU A 222 -25.49 -0.87 12.91
N HIS A 223 -26.21 -1.49 11.96
CA HIS A 223 -25.68 -2.64 11.23
C HIS A 223 -24.45 -2.33 10.35
N ALA A 224 -24.31 -1.09 9.89
CA ALA A 224 -23.10 -0.62 9.21
C ALA A 224 -21.94 -0.35 10.19
N LYS A 225 -22.22 0.01 11.45
CA LYS A 225 -21.21 0.10 12.52
C LYS A 225 -20.75 -1.27 12.96
N GLU A 226 -21.66 -2.22 13.18
CA GLU A 226 -21.38 -3.64 13.50
C GLU A 226 -20.37 -4.20 12.48
N LYS A 227 -20.73 -4.18 11.19
CA LYS A 227 -19.86 -4.62 10.10
C LYS A 227 -18.51 -3.91 10.04
N ARG A 228 -18.44 -2.65 10.45
CA ARG A 228 -17.16 -1.92 10.54
C ARG A 228 -16.33 -2.38 11.74
N ALA A 229 -16.96 -2.66 12.88
CA ALA A 229 -16.30 -3.21 14.07
C ALA A 229 -15.78 -4.62 13.78
N ASP A 230 -16.59 -5.51 13.19
CA ASP A 230 -16.20 -6.87 12.76
C ASP A 230 -14.93 -6.83 11.89
N VAL A 231 -14.91 -5.93 10.90
CA VAL A 231 -13.77 -5.75 9.98
C VAL A 231 -12.54 -5.20 10.72
N VAL A 232 -12.71 -4.25 11.64
CA VAL A 232 -11.60 -3.72 12.46
C VAL A 232 -11.03 -4.79 13.38
N GLU A 233 -11.86 -5.58 14.06
CA GLU A 233 -11.41 -6.72 14.87
C GLU A 233 -10.65 -7.76 14.04
N VAL A 234 -11.13 -8.10 12.84
CA VAL A 234 -10.45 -9.05 11.95
C VAL A 234 -9.11 -8.49 11.46
N TRP A 235 -8.99 -7.18 11.22
CA TRP A 235 -7.70 -6.56 10.89
C TRP A 235 -6.76 -6.49 12.09
N GLN A 236 -7.26 -6.16 13.28
CA GLN A 236 -6.47 -6.16 14.52
C GLN A 236 -5.94 -7.56 14.83
N LYS A 237 -6.80 -8.59 14.82
CA LYS A 237 -6.40 -10.00 15.05
C LYS A 237 -5.38 -10.49 14.01
N LYS A 238 -5.44 -10.02 12.76
CA LYS A 238 -4.42 -10.31 11.74
C LYS A 238 -3.11 -9.58 11.97
N LEU A 239 -3.14 -8.36 12.49
CA LEU A 239 -1.94 -7.62 12.88
C LEU A 239 -1.26 -8.31 14.06
N GLU A 240 -2.01 -8.60 15.12
CA GLU A 240 -1.56 -9.35 16.30
C GLU A 240 -0.95 -10.72 15.90
N GLN A 241 -1.64 -11.51 15.06
CA GLN A 241 -1.10 -12.78 14.55
C GLN A 241 0.19 -12.64 13.74
N ARG A 242 0.33 -11.57 12.95
CA ARG A 242 1.54 -11.27 12.17
C ARG A 242 2.70 -10.86 13.08
N ASP A 243 2.40 -10.07 14.10
CA ASP A 243 3.39 -9.53 15.01
C ASP A 243 3.88 -10.63 15.99
N GLU A 244 2.99 -11.52 16.45
CA GLU A 244 3.38 -12.77 17.11
C GLU A 244 4.20 -13.70 16.20
N ALA A 245 3.85 -13.81 14.91
CA ALA A 245 4.60 -14.64 13.96
C ALA A 245 6.01 -14.09 13.74
N PHE A 246 6.15 -12.76 13.62
CA PHE A 246 7.44 -12.08 13.55
C PHE A 246 8.27 -12.29 14.83
N LEU A 247 7.67 -12.17 16.02
CA LEU A 247 8.37 -12.45 17.29
C LEU A 247 8.87 -13.91 17.36
N ARG A 248 8.04 -14.88 16.97
CA ARG A 248 8.45 -16.29 16.91
C ARG A 248 9.55 -16.56 15.88
N GLU A 249 9.56 -15.85 14.75
CA GLU A 249 10.64 -15.91 13.76
C GLU A 249 11.93 -15.23 14.26
N GLU A 250 11.82 -14.13 15.00
CA GLU A 250 12.93 -13.45 15.65
C GLU A 250 13.56 -14.30 16.76
N GLU A 251 12.75 -15.00 17.56
CA GLU A 251 13.19 -15.97 18.57
C GLU A 251 13.94 -17.15 17.96
N VAL A 252 13.39 -17.77 16.91
CA VAL A 252 14.07 -18.86 16.17
C VAL A 252 15.35 -18.35 15.49
N SER A 253 15.39 -17.10 15.05
CA SER A 253 16.60 -16.48 14.48
C SER A 253 17.66 -16.23 15.55
N LYS A 254 17.27 -15.77 16.74
CA LYS A 254 18.17 -15.63 17.91
C LYS A 254 18.72 -16.98 18.36
N GLN A 255 17.90 -18.04 18.35
CA GLN A 255 18.33 -19.41 18.65
C GLN A 255 19.39 -19.90 17.64
N LYS A 256 19.11 -19.79 16.33
CA LYS A 256 20.08 -20.15 15.28
C LYS A 256 21.38 -19.34 15.35
N LEU A 257 21.31 -18.06 15.71
CA LEU A 257 22.50 -17.24 15.94
C LEU A 257 23.31 -17.75 17.14
N ALA A 258 22.67 -18.10 18.25
CA ALA A 258 23.33 -18.69 19.42
C ALA A 258 23.93 -20.07 19.11
N GLU A 259 23.22 -20.93 18.37
CA GLU A 259 23.73 -22.22 17.87
C GLU A 259 24.97 -22.02 16.97
N SER A 260 24.93 -21.06 16.05
CA SER A 260 26.06 -20.77 15.17
C SER A 260 27.26 -20.16 15.92
N ALA A 261 27.01 -19.38 16.98
CA ALA A 261 28.06 -18.85 17.84
C ALA A 261 28.74 -19.98 18.64
N ALA A 262 27.96 -20.90 19.21
CA ALA A 262 28.49 -22.08 19.88
C ALA A 262 29.34 -22.95 18.94
N GLN A 263 28.87 -23.20 17.70
CA GLN A 263 29.65 -23.92 16.68
C GLN A 263 30.95 -23.19 16.29
N ILE A 264 30.94 -21.85 16.25
CA ILE A 264 32.14 -21.04 15.97
C ILE A 264 33.15 -21.13 17.13
N ASP A 265 32.69 -21.22 18.37
CA ASP A 265 33.55 -21.39 19.55
C ASP A 265 34.07 -22.83 19.67
N GLU A 266 33.26 -23.86 19.39
CA GLU A 266 33.69 -25.26 19.26
C GLU A 266 34.79 -25.42 18.19
N LEU A 267 34.58 -24.86 17.00
CA LEU A 267 35.58 -24.87 15.92
C LEU A 267 36.84 -24.04 16.25
N ARG A 268 36.74 -23.06 17.15
CA ARG A 268 37.91 -22.31 17.66
C ARG A 268 38.72 -23.17 18.62
N ASP A 269 38.06 -23.87 19.54
CA ASP A 269 38.70 -24.80 20.47
C ASP A 269 39.34 -25.99 19.72
N GLU A 270 38.68 -26.54 18.70
CA GLU A 270 39.29 -27.56 17.82
C GLU A 270 40.52 -27.02 17.08
N LYS A 271 40.42 -25.81 16.49
CA LYS A 271 41.54 -25.16 15.82
C LYS A 271 42.74 -24.98 16.76
N ASP A 272 42.51 -24.49 17.98
CA ASP A 272 43.59 -24.19 18.91
C ASP A 272 44.20 -25.47 19.52
N GLN A 273 43.41 -26.54 19.67
CA GLN A 273 43.92 -27.89 19.93
C GLN A 273 44.79 -28.42 18.77
N LEU A 274 44.34 -28.28 17.53
CA LEU A 274 45.11 -28.70 16.34
C LEU A 274 46.39 -27.89 16.17
N GLN A 275 46.35 -26.57 16.42
CA GLN A 275 47.51 -25.69 16.41
C GLN A 275 48.51 -26.08 17.51
N THR A 276 48.04 -26.47 18.70
CA THR A 276 48.89 -27.00 19.78
C THR A 276 49.56 -28.31 19.38
N ARG A 277 48.80 -29.26 18.80
CA ARG A 277 49.34 -30.53 18.28
C ARG A 277 50.36 -30.32 17.16
N LEU A 278 50.13 -29.34 16.28
CA LEU A 278 51.06 -28.97 15.21
C LEU A 278 52.39 -28.47 15.79
N VAL A 279 52.36 -27.54 16.76
CA VAL A 279 53.57 -27.04 17.46
C VAL A 279 54.30 -28.17 18.20
N GLU A 280 53.59 -29.15 18.76
CA GLU A 280 54.22 -30.37 19.30
C GLU A 280 54.91 -31.22 18.25
N LEU A 281 54.27 -31.42 17.08
CA LEU A 281 54.82 -32.23 15.99
C LEU A 281 56.03 -31.54 15.33
N GLU A 282 56.00 -30.23 15.15
CA GLU A 282 57.15 -29.43 14.73
C GLU A 282 58.30 -29.56 15.73
N ARG A 283 58.03 -29.47 17.04
CA ARG A 283 59.03 -29.68 18.09
C ARG A 283 59.62 -31.10 18.05
N LYS A 284 58.78 -32.12 17.87
CA LYS A 284 59.22 -33.53 17.74
C LYS A 284 60.09 -33.74 16.49
N LEU A 285 59.71 -33.14 15.35
CA LEU A 285 60.47 -33.19 14.09
C LEU A 285 61.80 -32.46 14.20
N CYS A 286 61.83 -31.27 14.81
CA CYS A 286 63.07 -30.55 15.11
C CYS A 286 64.00 -31.37 16.00
N ASN A 287 63.48 -31.99 17.07
CA ASN A 287 64.27 -32.87 17.94
C ASN A 287 64.82 -34.10 17.19
N MET A 288 64.02 -34.74 16.33
CA MET A 288 64.49 -35.85 15.48
C MET A 288 65.57 -35.38 14.49
N ASN A 289 65.42 -34.22 13.88
CA ASN A 289 66.42 -33.64 12.98
C ASN A 289 67.73 -33.30 13.73
N THR A 290 67.67 -32.74 14.94
CA THR A 290 68.88 -32.51 15.74
C THR A 290 69.56 -33.81 16.16
N ASN A 291 68.78 -34.82 16.57
CA ASN A 291 69.30 -36.14 16.93
C ASN A 291 69.98 -36.79 15.72
N HIS A 292 69.32 -36.81 14.57
CA HIS A 292 69.88 -37.40 13.35
C HIS A 292 71.11 -36.64 12.84
N GLN A 293 71.17 -35.30 13.01
CA GLN A 293 72.39 -34.55 12.77
C GLN A 293 73.51 -34.86 13.77
N THR A 294 73.21 -35.21 15.02
CA THR A 294 74.26 -35.69 15.96
C THR A 294 74.70 -37.12 15.65
N GLU A 295 73.78 -38.01 15.26
CA GLU A 295 74.08 -39.37 14.77
C GLU A 295 75.01 -39.30 13.55
N LEU A 296 74.65 -38.54 12.51
CA LEU A 296 75.47 -38.34 11.31
C LEU A 296 76.85 -37.73 11.62
N ARG A 297 76.98 -36.87 12.64
CA ARG A 297 78.29 -36.36 13.10
C ARG A 297 79.10 -37.45 13.78
N HIS A 298 78.49 -38.31 14.60
CA HIS A 298 79.17 -39.43 15.23
C HIS A 298 79.54 -40.55 14.24
N GLU A 299 78.69 -40.81 13.23
CA GLU A 299 79.01 -41.71 12.13
C GLU A 299 80.14 -41.16 11.26
N ALA A 300 80.14 -39.86 10.93
CA ALA A 300 81.26 -39.23 10.24
C ALA A 300 82.57 -39.28 11.06
N GLN A 301 82.51 -39.06 12.37
CA GLN A 301 83.66 -39.24 13.26
C GLN A 301 84.15 -40.70 13.27
N ARG A 302 83.23 -41.67 13.34
CA ARG A 302 83.55 -43.10 13.28
C ARG A 302 84.15 -43.50 11.93
N LEU A 303 83.65 -42.96 10.82
CA LEU A 303 84.21 -43.18 9.49
C LEU A 303 85.62 -42.59 9.37
N VAL A 304 85.90 -41.40 9.92
CA VAL A 304 87.26 -40.84 9.97
C VAL A 304 88.22 -41.71 10.80
N LEU A 305 87.75 -42.29 11.91
CA LEU A 305 88.55 -43.24 12.72
C LEU A 305 88.75 -44.60 12.02
N LEU A 306 87.76 -45.07 11.26
CA LEU A 306 87.90 -46.26 10.41
C LEU A 306 88.83 -45.99 9.22
N GLU A 307 88.81 -44.79 8.64
CA GLU A 307 89.78 -44.35 7.65
C GLU A 307 91.20 -44.26 8.22
N SER A 308 91.40 -43.73 9.43
CA SER A 308 92.74 -43.64 10.02
C SER A 308 93.30 -45.02 10.35
N THR A 309 92.51 -45.87 11.01
CA THR A 309 92.93 -47.26 11.31
C THR A 309 93.09 -48.13 10.06
N SER A 310 92.28 -47.91 9.01
CA SER A 310 92.51 -48.55 7.71
C SER A 310 93.80 -48.09 7.05
N LYS A 311 94.16 -46.79 7.15
CA LYS A 311 95.45 -46.26 6.67
C LYS A 311 96.62 -46.83 7.48
N GLU A 312 96.53 -46.90 8.81
CA GLU A 312 97.52 -47.55 9.68
C GLU A 312 97.71 -49.05 9.36
N LEU A 313 96.62 -49.75 9.01
CA LEU A 313 96.68 -51.16 8.60
C LEU A 313 97.26 -51.31 7.19
N GLN A 314 96.96 -50.38 6.27
CA GLN A 314 97.53 -50.36 4.92
C GLN A 314 99.01 -50.00 4.94
N GLU A 315 99.44 -49.10 5.83
CA GLU A 315 100.84 -48.76 6.08
C GLU A 315 101.61 -49.97 6.64
N LYS A 316 101.08 -50.65 7.67
CA LYS A 316 101.65 -51.91 8.19
C LYS A 316 101.67 -53.04 7.16
N LEU A 317 100.70 -53.09 6.25
CA LEU A 317 100.69 -54.06 5.15
C LEU A 317 101.78 -53.72 4.12
N LEU A 318 102.02 -52.44 3.81
CA LEU A 318 103.13 -52.02 2.96
C LEU A 318 104.49 -52.29 3.63
N GLU A 319 104.63 -52.05 4.94
CA GLU A 319 105.82 -52.42 5.73
C GLU A 319 106.08 -53.93 5.64
N ALA A 320 105.05 -54.75 5.85
CA ALA A 320 105.13 -56.21 5.72
C ALA A 320 105.48 -56.66 4.29
N GLU A 321 104.88 -56.04 3.26
CA GLU A 321 105.24 -56.32 1.86
C GLU A 321 106.71 -55.95 1.57
N THR A 322 107.21 -54.82 2.09
CA THR A 322 108.63 -54.46 1.94
C THR A 322 109.53 -55.46 2.65
N ALA A 323 109.20 -55.88 3.87
CA ALA A 323 109.95 -56.90 4.60
C ALA A 323 109.95 -58.26 3.87
N THR A 324 108.84 -58.64 3.21
CA THR A 324 108.83 -59.86 2.36
C THR A 324 109.68 -59.70 1.10
N ARG A 325 109.67 -58.53 0.44
CA ARG A 325 110.53 -58.26 -0.74
C ARG A 325 112.01 -58.24 -0.37
N GLU A 326 112.36 -57.72 0.81
CA GLU A 326 113.71 -57.78 1.36
C GLU A 326 114.13 -59.21 1.70
N ALA A 327 113.22 -60.03 2.25
CA ALA A 327 113.46 -61.46 2.49
C ALA A 327 113.63 -62.26 1.19
N GLU A 328 112.84 -61.99 0.15
CA GLU A 328 112.99 -62.57 -1.19
C GLU A 328 114.34 -62.20 -1.81
N GLN A 329 114.75 -60.94 -1.72
CA GLN A 329 116.07 -60.48 -2.19
C GLN A 329 117.21 -61.14 -1.42
N ALA A 330 117.08 -61.29 -0.09
CA ALA A 330 118.05 -62.03 0.72
C ALA A 330 118.10 -63.52 0.34
N GLU A 331 116.98 -64.14 -0.04
CA GLU A 331 116.96 -65.53 -0.52
C GLU A 331 117.65 -65.67 -1.89
N VAL A 332 117.46 -64.72 -2.81
CA VAL A 332 118.16 -64.69 -4.11
C VAL A 332 119.68 -64.60 -3.89
N VAL A 333 120.15 -63.68 -3.05
CA VAL A 333 121.59 -63.57 -2.70
C VAL A 333 122.10 -64.85 -2.01
N ALA A 334 121.28 -65.51 -1.18
CA ALA A 334 121.61 -66.80 -0.57
C ALA A 334 121.62 -67.99 -1.55
N ARG A 335 120.97 -67.88 -2.72
CA ARG A 335 121.07 -68.84 -3.83
C ARG A 335 122.31 -68.55 -4.69
N GLU A 336 122.53 -67.30 -5.08
CA GLU A 336 123.70 -66.89 -5.89
C GLU A 336 125.04 -67.18 -5.19
N THR A 337 125.12 -66.96 -3.88
CA THR A 337 126.32 -67.29 -3.09
C THR A 337 126.59 -68.80 -3.03
N ARG A 338 125.55 -69.64 -2.90
CA ARG A 338 125.68 -71.10 -3.00
C ARG A 338 126.13 -71.57 -4.38
N GLU A 339 125.66 -70.94 -5.45
CA GLU A 339 126.14 -71.24 -6.80
C GLU A 339 127.61 -70.84 -7.03
N GLN A 340 128.06 -69.74 -6.42
CA GLN A 340 129.49 -69.39 -6.43
C GLN A 340 130.31 -70.43 -5.63
N GLU A 341 129.79 -70.87 -4.48
CA GLU A 341 130.42 -71.90 -3.65
C GLU A 341 130.55 -73.27 -4.37
N THR A 342 129.54 -73.70 -5.14
CA THR A 342 129.62 -74.95 -5.91
C THR A 342 130.57 -74.85 -7.10
N ARG A 343 130.57 -73.73 -7.83
CA ARG A 343 131.53 -73.49 -8.94
C ARG A 343 132.98 -73.47 -8.44
N LEU A 344 133.23 -72.95 -7.22
CA LEU A 344 134.55 -72.98 -6.58
C LEU A 344 134.96 -74.38 -6.12
N ARG A 345 134.02 -75.26 -5.74
CA ARG A 345 134.32 -76.68 -5.47
C ARG A 345 134.75 -77.42 -6.74
N GLN A 346 134.00 -77.26 -7.84
CA GLN A 346 134.31 -77.91 -9.12
C GLN A 346 135.70 -77.50 -9.64
N LEU A 347 136.05 -76.21 -9.55
CA LEU A 347 137.39 -75.72 -9.89
C LEU A 347 138.52 -76.26 -9.00
N ALA A 348 138.22 -76.76 -7.79
CA ALA A 348 139.19 -77.42 -6.92
C ALA A 348 139.31 -78.92 -7.22
N GLU A 349 138.22 -79.57 -7.65
CA GLU A 349 138.17 -80.96 -8.11
C GLU A 349 138.93 -81.11 -9.44
N ASP A 350 138.63 -80.28 -10.45
CA ASP A 350 139.39 -80.20 -11.72
C ASP A 350 140.90 -80.00 -11.51
N ALA A 351 141.27 -79.26 -10.46
CA ALA A 351 142.67 -78.99 -10.11
C ALA A 351 143.36 -80.17 -9.39
N ALA A 352 142.61 -81.04 -8.72
CA ALA A 352 143.12 -82.26 -8.09
C ALA A 352 143.41 -83.33 -9.15
N ASP A 353 142.45 -83.59 -10.05
CA ASP A 353 142.59 -84.51 -11.18
C ASP A 353 143.79 -84.12 -12.06
N ALA A 354 143.95 -82.82 -12.33
CA ALA A 354 145.07 -82.27 -13.09
C ALA A 354 146.45 -82.40 -12.38
N VAL A 355 146.50 -82.75 -11.09
CA VAL A 355 147.71 -83.11 -10.34
C VAL A 355 147.90 -84.63 -10.34
N GLU A 356 146.85 -85.42 -10.13
CA GLU A 356 146.89 -86.89 -10.13
C GLU A 356 147.40 -87.44 -11.48
N VAL A 357 146.88 -86.92 -12.60
CA VAL A 357 147.34 -87.27 -13.97
C VAL A 357 148.82 -86.90 -14.19
N ARG A 358 149.39 -85.94 -13.46
CA ARG A 358 150.84 -85.63 -13.50
C ARG A 358 151.65 -86.58 -12.63
N ALA A 359 151.12 -86.98 -11.47
CA ALA A 359 151.75 -87.95 -10.58
C ALA A 359 151.89 -89.31 -11.28
N GLU A 360 150.81 -89.86 -11.84
CA GLU A 360 150.86 -91.13 -12.57
C GLU A 360 151.86 -91.10 -13.75
N LYS A 361 151.99 -89.95 -14.41
CA LYS A 361 152.92 -89.79 -15.53
C LYS A 361 154.37 -89.82 -15.05
N ALA A 362 154.67 -89.13 -13.96
CA ALA A 362 155.99 -89.17 -13.34
C ALA A 362 156.37 -90.59 -12.87
N GLU A 363 155.42 -91.36 -12.32
CA GLU A 363 155.65 -92.76 -11.95
C GLU A 363 155.97 -93.65 -13.15
N ARG A 364 155.21 -93.54 -14.26
CA ARG A 364 155.46 -94.29 -15.50
C ARG A 364 156.84 -93.99 -16.10
N ASP A 365 157.25 -92.72 -16.10
CA ASP A 365 158.58 -92.31 -16.55
C ASP A 365 159.69 -92.87 -15.63
N LEU A 366 159.46 -92.93 -14.31
CA LEU A 366 160.40 -93.46 -13.32
C LEU A 366 160.57 -94.99 -13.44
N GLU A 367 159.48 -95.75 -13.60
CA GLU A 367 159.57 -97.19 -13.92
C GLU A 367 160.36 -97.44 -15.21
N GLN A 368 160.16 -96.59 -16.23
CA GLN A 368 160.82 -96.73 -17.53
C GLN A 368 162.34 -96.49 -17.40
N ALA A 369 162.76 -95.53 -16.57
CA ALA A 369 164.16 -95.31 -16.22
C ALA A 369 164.76 -96.50 -15.44
N GLN A 370 164.05 -97.06 -14.46
CA GLN A 370 164.51 -98.25 -13.72
C GLN A 370 164.69 -99.47 -14.62
N ARG A 371 163.77 -99.69 -15.57
CA ARG A 371 163.88 -100.76 -16.59
C ARG A 371 165.07 -100.57 -17.53
N GLN A 372 165.51 -99.34 -17.79
CA GLN A 372 166.74 -99.06 -18.55
C GLN A 372 168.00 -99.29 -17.70
N LEU A 373 168.00 -98.87 -16.44
CA LEU A 373 169.13 -99.01 -15.52
C LEU A 373 169.46 -100.50 -15.25
N ASN A 374 168.44 -101.34 -15.02
CA ASN A 374 168.62 -102.78 -14.84
C ASN A 374 169.25 -103.44 -16.08
N ARG A 375 168.85 -103.05 -17.29
CA ARG A 375 169.44 -103.56 -18.54
C ARG A 375 170.91 -103.15 -18.71
N LEU A 376 171.28 -101.95 -18.26
CA LEU A 376 172.68 -101.51 -18.25
C LEU A 376 173.51 -102.31 -17.23
N GLU A 377 172.96 -102.61 -16.05
CA GLU A 377 173.62 -103.52 -15.10
C GLU A 377 173.83 -104.94 -15.66
N GLU A 378 172.83 -105.51 -16.34
CA GLU A 378 172.93 -106.84 -16.97
C GLU A 378 174.04 -106.88 -18.03
N VAL A 379 174.10 -105.87 -18.91
CA VAL A 379 175.14 -105.74 -19.96
C VAL A 379 176.55 -105.54 -19.37
N LEU A 380 176.68 -104.84 -18.24
CA LEU A 380 177.94 -104.66 -17.54
C LEU A 380 178.40 -105.95 -16.83
N LYS A 381 177.48 -106.62 -16.12
CA LYS A 381 177.72 -107.94 -15.49
C LYS A 381 178.16 -108.99 -16.53
N ALA A 382 177.52 -109.00 -17.70
CA ALA A 382 177.89 -109.88 -18.83
C ALA A 382 179.29 -109.61 -19.42
N ARG A 383 179.92 -108.47 -19.12
CA ARG A 383 181.31 -108.13 -19.50
C ARG A 383 182.32 -108.22 -18.35
N GLY A 384 181.91 -108.72 -17.18
CA GLY A 384 182.80 -108.89 -16.03
C GLY A 384 183.21 -107.59 -15.33
N VAL A 385 182.45 -106.50 -15.52
CA VAL A 385 182.70 -105.19 -14.90
C VAL A 385 181.48 -104.77 -14.09
N THR A 386 181.67 -104.45 -12.80
CA THR A 386 180.61 -103.93 -11.94
C THR A 386 180.50 -102.41 -12.00
N LEU A 387 179.28 -101.88 -11.89
CA LEU A 387 178.98 -100.44 -12.01
C LEU A 387 179.77 -99.57 -11.02
N ASP A 388 179.98 -100.09 -9.79
CA ASP A 388 180.81 -99.48 -8.73
C ASP A 388 182.27 -99.18 -9.13
N TYR A 389 182.81 -99.88 -10.13
CA TYR A 389 184.19 -99.63 -10.57
C TYR A 389 184.29 -98.38 -11.46
N LEU A 390 183.21 -98.02 -12.17
CA LEU A 390 183.16 -96.85 -13.05
C LEU A 390 182.80 -95.56 -12.28
N LEU A 391 181.99 -95.66 -11.23
CA LEU A 391 181.58 -94.52 -10.38
C LEU A 391 182.71 -93.95 -9.49
N LYS A 392 183.92 -94.52 -9.54
CA LYS A 392 185.07 -94.12 -8.70
C LYS A 392 186.01 -93.08 -9.32
N GLN A 393 185.65 -92.47 -10.45
CA GLN A 393 186.37 -91.29 -10.97
C GLN A 393 185.45 -90.07 -11.17
N GLN A 394 185.87 -88.96 -10.56
CA GLN A 394 185.54 -87.56 -10.88
C GLN A 394 184.06 -87.07 -10.75
N THR A 395 183.79 -86.57 -9.54
CA THR A 395 183.14 -85.29 -9.23
C THR A 395 183.53 -84.11 -10.16
N PRO A 396 182.86 -82.92 -10.10
CA PRO A 396 181.43 -82.59 -9.87
C PRO A 396 180.93 -81.47 -10.84
N ILE A 397 179.76 -80.83 -10.58
CA ILE A 397 179.47 -79.34 -10.63
C ILE A 397 177.99 -79.01 -10.96
N SER A 398 177.50 -77.92 -10.35
CA SER A 398 176.13 -77.35 -10.40
C SER A 398 175.88 -76.34 -11.55
N VAL A 399 174.62 -75.92 -11.74
CA VAL A 399 174.09 -74.55 -12.05
C VAL A 399 172.60 -74.70 -12.47
N ALA A 400 171.53 -73.99 -12.03
CA ALA A 400 171.23 -72.74 -11.30
C ALA A 400 170.60 -71.60 -12.17
N SER A 401 169.36 -71.17 -11.87
CA SER A 401 168.70 -69.86 -12.17
C SER A 401 167.27 -69.80 -11.57
N ARG A 402 166.70 -68.73 -10.97
CA ARG A 402 166.41 -67.28 -11.31
C ARG A 402 165.07 -67.10 -12.08
N ALA A 403 164.22 -66.05 -11.93
CA ALA A 403 164.17 -64.75 -11.19
C ALA A 403 162.67 -64.27 -11.03
N SER A 404 162.18 -63.04 -10.69
CA SER A 404 162.69 -61.67 -10.34
C SER A 404 161.58 -60.68 -9.84
N LEU A 405 161.97 -59.51 -9.28
CA LEU A 405 161.25 -58.19 -9.18
C LEU A 405 160.02 -57.97 -8.24
N THR A 406 159.71 -56.69 -7.89
CA THR A 406 158.77 -56.24 -6.81
C THR A 406 158.18 -54.81 -6.97
N ALA A 407 156.86 -54.56 -6.74
CA ALA A 407 156.21 -53.22 -6.54
C ALA A 407 154.71 -53.37 -6.11
N ARG A 408 153.95 -52.52 -5.34
CA ARG A 408 154.09 -51.26 -4.53
C ARG A 408 153.22 -50.07 -5.03
N ILE A 409 152.47 -49.38 -4.11
CA ILE A 409 151.73 -48.06 -4.14
C ILE A 409 150.24 -48.22 -3.71
N GLN A 410 149.81 -47.82 -2.49
CA GLN A 410 149.12 -46.55 -2.05
C GLN A 410 147.67 -46.34 -2.60
N THR A 411 146.68 -45.69 -1.94
CA THR A 411 146.64 -44.81 -0.73
C THR A 411 145.27 -44.86 0.05
N THR A 412 145.08 -43.95 1.03
CA THR A 412 143.97 -43.65 1.99
C THR A 412 142.81 -42.74 1.49
N SER A 413 141.88 -42.35 2.39
CA SER A 413 140.83 -41.27 2.32
C SER A 413 139.59 -41.55 1.43
N SER A 414 138.31 -41.31 1.77
CA SER A 414 137.53 -40.41 2.68
C SER A 414 136.90 -39.18 1.98
N THR A 415 135.78 -38.64 2.54
CA THR A 415 135.02 -37.43 2.11
C THR A 415 134.11 -37.56 0.86
N LEU A 416 133.08 -36.73 0.56
CA LEU A 416 132.18 -35.84 1.34
C LEU A 416 130.94 -35.44 0.45
N LYS A 417 129.83 -35.02 1.10
CA LYS A 417 128.80 -34.03 0.66
C LYS A 417 128.44 -33.86 -0.84
N LYS A 418 127.16 -34.10 -1.16
CA LYS A 418 126.16 -33.07 -1.57
C LYS A 418 124.75 -33.69 -1.48
N SER A 419 123.65 -33.08 -1.05
CA SER A 419 123.26 -31.67 -0.78
C SER A 419 123.02 -30.78 -2.02
N HIS A 420 121.84 -30.88 -2.63
CA HIS A 420 120.78 -29.85 -2.64
C HIS A 420 119.48 -30.48 -3.21
N SER A 421 118.23 -30.13 -2.84
CA SER A 421 117.62 -28.91 -2.27
C SER A 421 117.04 -27.92 -3.31
N THR A 422 115.97 -28.34 -3.99
CA THR A 422 114.90 -27.47 -4.52
C THR A 422 113.55 -28.11 -4.15
N ARG A 423 112.55 -27.49 -3.50
CA ARG A 423 112.11 -26.07 -3.40
C ARG A 423 111.54 -25.59 -4.76
N THR A 424 110.26 -25.21 -4.94
CA THR A 424 109.14 -24.93 -4.00
C THR A 424 107.78 -24.93 -4.72
N ARG A 425 106.70 -25.08 -3.94
CA ARG A 425 105.33 -24.49 -4.13
C ARG A 425 104.52 -24.90 -5.38
N GLY A 426 103.20 -24.97 -5.30
CA GLY A 426 102.36 -24.75 -4.10
C GLY A 426 100.85 -24.96 -4.34
N SER A 427 100.09 -25.00 -3.24
CA SER A 427 98.64 -25.21 -3.21
C SER A 427 97.96 -24.12 -2.38
N ILE A 428 97.07 -23.33 -3.01
CA ILE A 428 96.06 -22.44 -2.44
C ILE A 428 94.98 -22.22 -3.54
N ALA A 429 93.66 -22.09 -3.33
CA ALA A 429 92.70 -22.69 -2.39
C ALA A 429 91.26 -22.27 -2.77
N ASN A 430 90.26 -23.02 -2.27
CA ASN A 430 88.92 -22.57 -1.83
C ASN A 430 87.93 -21.77 -2.75
N LYS A 431 86.76 -22.41 -2.96
CA LYS A 431 85.37 -21.91 -2.76
C LYS A 431 84.92 -20.54 -3.33
N ALA A 432 83.86 -20.59 -4.14
CA ALA A 432 82.76 -19.61 -4.11
C ALA A 432 81.41 -20.25 -4.53
N VAL A 433 80.33 -19.94 -3.79
CA VAL A 433 78.91 -20.33 -4.01
C VAL A 433 78.07 -19.20 -3.39
N PRO A 434 77.13 -18.54 -4.10
CA PRO A 434 75.72 -18.98 -4.03
C PRO A 434 74.84 -18.73 -5.29
N LYS A 435 73.66 -19.38 -5.28
CA LYS A 435 72.46 -18.99 -6.07
C LYS A 435 71.47 -18.23 -5.16
N LEU A 436 70.66 -17.34 -5.74
CA LEU A 436 69.34 -16.82 -5.31
C LEU A 436 68.90 -15.80 -6.40
N GLN A 437 67.63 -15.54 -6.76
CA GLN A 437 66.30 -16.09 -6.39
C GLN A 437 65.32 -15.86 -7.57
N ARG A 438 64.06 -16.36 -7.52
CA ARG A 438 63.05 -16.23 -8.61
C ARG A 438 61.62 -16.12 -8.04
N SER A 439 60.78 -15.24 -8.63
CA SER A 439 59.29 -15.21 -8.46
C SER A 439 58.76 -14.81 -7.05
N THR A 440 57.52 -14.37 -6.79
CA THR A 440 56.29 -14.06 -7.61
C THR A 440 55.27 -13.23 -6.80
N ARG A 441 54.49 -12.35 -7.46
CA ARG A 441 53.03 -12.02 -7.30
C ARG A 441 52.70 -10.75 -8.13
N ILE A 442 51.56 -10.52 -8.81
CA ILE A 442 50.16 -11.02 -8.80
C ILE A 442 49.19 -10.24 -7.86
N ASN A 443 48.65 -9.13 -8.41
CA ASN A 443 47.24 -8.85 -8.77
C ASN A 443 46.10 -8.58 -7.73
N ASN A 444 45.08 -7.88 -8.26
CA ASN A 444 43.72 -7.57 -7.73
C ASN A 444 43.65 -6.50 -6.61
N ASN A 445 42.84 -5.43 -6.64
CA ASN A 445 41.83 -4.91 -7.58
C ASN A 445 40.39 -5.48 -7.51
N GLU A 446 39.58 -4.94 -6.60
CA GLU A 446 38.10 -4.90 -6.51
C GLU A 446 37.78 -3.54 -5.82
N ASP A 447 36.95 -2.58 -6.24
CA ASP A 447 35.77 -2.41 -7.14
C ASP A 447 34.36 -2.72 -6.58
N ASP A 448 33.68 -1.62 -6.20
CA ASP A 448 32.23 -1.32 -6.22
C ASP A 448 31.18 -2.40 -5.94
N ARG A 449 30.50 -2.28 -4.78
CA ARG A 449 29.05 -2.49 -4.63
C ARG A 449 28.44 -1.58 -3.56
N ASP A 450 27.46 -0.76 -3.96
CA ASP A 450 26.30 -0.38 -3.15
C ASP A 450 25.18 0.11 -4.08
N ARG A 451 23.95 -0.41 -3.90
CA ARG A 451 22.75 -0.04 -4.67
C ARG A 451 21.46 -0.57 -4.06
#